data_AF-A0A8B9EVV7-F1
#
_entry.id   AF-A0A8B9EVV7-F1
#
_cell.length_a   1.000
_cell.length_b   1.000
_cell.length_c   1.000
_cell.angle_alpha   90.00
_cell.angle_beta   90.00
_cell.angle_gamma   90.00
#
_symmetry.space_group_name_H-M   'P 1'
#
loop_
_entity.id
_entity.type
_entity.pdbx_description
1 polymer ?
#
loop_
_entity_poly.entity_id
_entity_poly.type
_entity_poly.pdbx_seq_one_letter_code
_entity_poly.pdbx_strand_id
1 'polypeptide(L)'
;MDIVGFLKSQFICHLLICYIFIVSGLIINFIQLFTLILWPINKQLFRRINCRLAYCISSQMVMLLEWWSGTNCTLYTDPQSYPKYGKENAIVILNHNFEIDFLCGWNFCERFGVLGSAKVLAKKELSYMPIIGWMWYFLEIVFCKRKWEEDRKTVIQKLLNLRDYPENFWFLIHCEGTRFTEQKHQISMQVAEAKGLPKLKYHLLPRTKGFAVTVQCLRNVVSAVYDSTLNFRNNENPTLLGVLNGKKYHADLYVR
;
A
#
# COMPACT_ATOMS: atom_id res chain seq x y z
N MET A 1 -6.89 -31.53 0.26
CA MET A 1 -7.29 -30.42 1.14
C MET A 1 -7.51 -31.03 2.51
N ASP A 2 -6.80 -30.57 3.52
CA ASP A 2 -6.98 -31.04 4.90
C ASP A 2 -8.26 -30.42 5.51
N ILE A 3 -8.63 -30.88 6.70
CA ILE A 3 -9.84 -30.41 7.41
C ILE A 3 -9.79 -28.89 7.62
N VAL A 4 -8.62 -28.35 7.92
CA VAL A 4 -8.41 -26.90 8.11
C VAL A 4 -8.64 -26.14 6.80
N GLY A 5 -8.08 -26.60 5.69
CA GLY A 5 -8.31 -26.01 4.36
C GLY A 5 -9.77 -26.07 3.95
N PHE A 6 -10.46 -27.19 4.23
CA PHE A 6 -11.90 -27.30 3.98
C PHE A 6 -12.71 -26.29 4.79
N LEU A 7 -12.40 -26.12 6.08
CA LEU A 7 -13.07 -25.12 6.93
C LEU A 7 -12.83 -23.70 6.42
N LYS A 8 -11.59 -23.36 6.03
CA LYS A 8 -11.25 -22.04 5.51
C LYS A 8 -11.98 -21.70 4.21
N SER A 9 -12.26 -22.68 3.35
CA SER A 9 -13.00 -22.45 2.11
C SER A 9 -14.52 -22.31 2.31
N GLN A 10 -15.05 -22.51 3.52
CA GLN A 10 -16.49 -22.43 3.75
C GLN A 10 -16.98 -20.99 3.68
N PHE A 11 -18.08 -20.79 2.95
CA PHE A 11 -18.71 -19.48 2.80
C PHE A 11 -19.06 -18.83 4.14
N ILE A 12 -19.47 -19.62 5.14
CA ILE A 12 -19.78 -19.10 6.49
C ILE A 12 -18.56 -18.48 7.18
N CYS A 13 -17.36 -19.04 6.96
CA CYS A 13 -16.12 -18.49 7.50
C CYS A 13 -15.77 -17.16 6.81
N HIS A 14 -15.92 -17.10 5.48
CA HIS A 14 -15.74 -15.84 4.75
C HIS A 14 -16.72 -14.76 5.21
N LEU A 15 -18.00 -15.12 5.41
CA LEU A 15 -19.02 -14.21 5.92
C LEU A 15 -18.65 -13.68 7.31
N LEU A 16 -18.16 -14.54 8.20
CA LEU A 16 -17.74 -14.13 9.55
C LEU A 16 -16.55 -13.16 9.50
N ILE A 17 -15.53 -13.46 8.68
CA ILE A 17 -14.38 -12.58 8.48
C ILE A 17 -14.82 -11.22 7.95
N CYS A 18 -15.64 -11.20 6.90
CA CYS A 18 -16.18 -9.98 6.32
C CYS A 18 -17.03 -9.21 7.34
N TYR A 19 -17.87 -9.89 8.11
CA TYR A 19 -18.69 -9.27 9.15
C TYR A 19 -17.81 -8.59 10.22
N ILE A 20 -16.80 -9.29 10.73
CA ILE A 20 -15.86 -8.75 11.72
C ILE A 20 -15.14 -7.52 11.15
N PHE A 21 -14.62 -7.62 9.92
CA PHE A 21 -13.93 -6.51 9.27
C PHE A 21 -14.86 -5.29 9.08
N ILE A 22 -16.10 -5.53 8.64
CA ILE A 22 -17.08 -4.46 8.41
C ILE A 22 -17.47 -3.79 9.72
N VAL A 23 -17.88 -4.55 10.73
CA VAL A 23 -18.35 -4.02 12.01
C VAL A 23 -17.22 -3.28 12.73
N SER A 24 -16.05 -3.90 12.87
CA SER A 24 -14.91 -3.25 13.52
C SER A 24 -14.42 -2.03 12.74
N GLY A 25 -14.36 -2.10 11.41
CA GLY A 25 -13.97 -0.99 10.55
C GLY A 25 -14.92 0.20 10.65
N LEU A 26 -16.23 -0.03 10.71
CA LEU A 26 -17.23 1.03 10.89
C LEU A 26 -17.16 1.65 12.29
N ILE A 27 -16.95 0.84 13.34
CA ILE A 27 -16.72 1.35 14.71
C ILE A 27 -15.47 2.26 14.72
N ILE A 28 -14.38 1.82 14.10
CA ILE A 28 -13.15 2.59 14.04
C ILE A 28 -13.37 3.90 13.26
N ASN A 29 -14.00 3.88 12.09
CA ASN A 29 -14.30 5.10 11.36
C ASN A 29 -15.22 6.05 12.15
N PHE A 30 -16.18 5.50 12.90
CA PHE A 30 -17.02 6.30 13.79
C PHE A 30 -16.18 7.00 14.87
N ILE A 31 -15.23 6.29 15.49
CA ILE A 31 -14.26 6.89 16.43
C ILE A 31 -13.40 7.97 15.74
N GLN A 32 -12.97 7.73 14.50
CA GLN A 32 -12.19 8.71 13.73
C GLN A 32 -12.95 10.02 13.53
N LEU A 33 -14.28 10.00 13.37
CA LEU A 33 -15.09 11.23 13.27
C LEU A 33 -14.93 12.12 14.51
N PHE A 34 -14.89 11.54 15.71
CA PHE A 34 -14.67 12.32 16.95
C PHE A 34 -13.29 12.93 17.03
N THR A 35 -12.28 12.34 16.37
CA THR A 35 -10.94 12.93 16.32
C THR A 35 -10.92 14.27 15.60
N LEU A 36 -11.90 14.59 14.72
CA LEU A 36 -11.95 15.88 14.03
C LEU A 36 -11.96 17.09 14.97
N ILE A 37 -12.47 16.93 16.20
CA ILE A 37 -12.43 17.95 17.24
C ILE A 37 -10.98 18.31 17.62
N LEU A 38 -10.08 17.33 17.56
CA LEU A 38 -8.65 17.50 17.85
C LEU A 38 -7.89 18.17 16.71
N TRP A 39 -8.39 18.12 15.47
CA TRP A 39 -7.68 18.67 14.32
C TRP A 39 -7.28 20.16 14.48
N PRO A 40 -8.20 21.08 14.84
CA PRO A 40 -7.86 22.49 15.04
C PRO A 40 -7.07 22.77 16.33
N ILE A 41 -7.15 21.90 17.34
CA ILE A 41 -6.55 22.10 18.66
C ILE A 41 -5.11 21.54 18.70
N ASN A 42 -4.95 20.30 18.26
CA ASN A 42 -3.68 19.58 18.24
C ASN A 42 -3.66 18.59 17.06
N LYS A 43 -3.32 19.12 15.88
CA LYS A 43 -3.15 18.37 14.63
C LYS A 43 -2.21 17.16 14.77
N GLN A 44 -1.16 17.28 15.59
CA GLN A 44 -0.19 16.20 15.77
C GLN A 44 -0.77 15.04 16.59
N LEU A 45 -1.53 15.34 17.65
CA LEU A 45 -2.27 14.32 18.40
C LEU A 45 -3.34 13.66 17.54
N PHE A 46 -4.09 14.43 16.74
CA PHE A 46 -5.03 13.88 15.75
C PHE A 46 -4.35 12.84 14.85
N ARG A 47 -3.19 13.17 14.29
CA ARG A 47 -2.46 12.29 13.38
C ARG A 47 -1.99 11.02 14.08
N ARG A 48 -1.41 11.13 15.27
CA ARG A 48 -0.94 9.98 16.06
C ARG A 48 -2.09 9.01 16.39
N ILE A 49 -3.23 9.54 16.85
CA ILE A 49 -4.42 8.73 17.14
C ILE A 49 -4.91 8.04 15.86
N ASN A 50 -5.03 8.78 14.76
CA ASN A 50 -5.50 8.20 13.50
C ASN A 50 -4.55 7.17 12.91
N CYS A 51 -3.24 7.25 13.15
CA CYS A 51 -2.31 6.17 12.78
C CYS A 51 -2.61 4.87 13.54
N ARG A 52 -2.93 4.96 14.84
CA ARG A 52 -3.30 3.78 15.65
C ARG A 52 -4.65 3.20 15.26
N LEU A 53 -5.64 4.06 14.99
CA LEU A 53 -6.94 3.63 14.49
C LEU A 53 -6.84 2.98 13.11
N ALA A 54 -6.04 3.55 12.21
CA ALA A 54 -5.80 2.96 10.90
C ALA A 54 -5.04 1.63 10.98
N TYR A 55 -4.09 1.49 11.93
CA TYR A 55 -3.44 0.22 12.22
C TYR A 55 -4.48 -0.86 12.55
N CYS A 56 -5.47 -0.58 13.41
CA CYS A 56 -6.51 -1.55 13.77
C CYS A 56 -7.33 -2.08 12.57
N ILE A 57 -7.51 -1.29 11.51
CA ILE A 57 -8.19 -1.73 10.28
C ILE A 57 -7.23 -2.50 9.38
N SER A 58 -6.06 -1.92 9.11
CA SER A 58 -5.09 -2.46 8.15
C SER A 58 -4.44 -3.75 8.64
N SER A 59 -4.22 -3.91 9.95
CA SER A 59 -3.66 -5.13 10.54
C SER A 59 -4.58 -6.34 10.35
N GLN A 60 -5.90 -6.16 10.26
CA GLN A 60 -6.83 -7.26 9.94
C GLN A 60 -6.59 -7.82 8.54
N MET A 61 -6.25 -6.94 7.58
CA MET A 61 -5.91 -7.35 6.21
C MET A 61 -4.56 -8.08 6.17
N VAL A 62 -3.55 -7.60 6.92
CA VAL A 62 -2.26 -8.29 7.02
C VAL A 62 -2.40 -9.64 7.73
N MET A 63 -3.20 -9.71 8.79
CA MET A 63 -3.56 -10.97 9.47
C MET A 63 -4.25 -11.94 8.49
N LEU A 64 -5.13 -11.45 7.62
CA LEU A 64 -5.77 -12.27 6.59
C LEU A 64 -4.73 -12.86 5.62
N LEU A 65 -3.73 -12.07 5.23
CA LEU A 65 -2.63 -12.54 4.39
C LEU A 65 -1.78 -13.60 5.11
N GLU A 66 -1.15 -13.26 6.23
CA GLU A 66 -0.15 -14.14 6.84
C GLU A 66 -0.78 -15.27 7.64
N TRP A 67 -1.62 -14.93 8.61
CA TRP A 67 -2.11 -15.90 9.59
C TRP A 67 -3.25 -16.76 9.00
N TRP A 68 -4.23 -16.13 8.37
CA TRP A 68 -5.38 -16.88 7.84
C TRP A 68 -5.00 -17.70 6.61
N SER A 69 -4.33 -17.12 5.60
CA SER A 69 -3.95 -17.88 4.40
C SER A 69 -2.66 -18.70 4.56
N GLY A 70 -1.87 -18.44 5.59
CA GLY A 70 -0.57 -19.06 5.77
C GLY A 70 0.48 -18.58 4.77
N THR A 71 0.22 -17.47 4.06
CA THR A 71 1.13 -16.92 3.06
C THR A 71 2.44 -16.49 3.72
N ASN A 72 3.55 -16.91 3.12
CA ASN A 72 4.88 -16.52 3.57
C ASN A 72 5.38 -15.32 2.75
N CYS A 73 5.68 -14.20 3.43
CA CYS A 73 6.31 -13.03 2.84
C CYS A 73 7.79 -12.96 3.24
N THR A 74 8.67 -13.35 2.33
CA THR A 74 10.12 -13.36 2.55
C THR A 74 10.73 -12.04 2.10
N LEU A 75 11.43 -11.35 3.01
CA LEU A 75 12.18 -10.14 2.71
C LEU A 75 13.64 -10.49 2.39
N TYR A 76 14.11 -10.08 1.22
CA TYR A 76 15.51 -10.12 0.83
C TYR A 76 16.04 -8.68 0.78
N THR A 77 17.06 -8.39 1.56
CA THR A 77 17.64 -7.05 1.65
C THR A 77 19.09 -7.14 2.13
N ASP A 78 19.85 -6.07 1.94
CA ASP A 78 21.15 -5.92 2.56
C ASP A 78 21.00 -5.86 4.10
N PRO A 79 21.69 -6.74 4.86
CA PRO A 79 21.71 -6.68 6.32
C PRO A 79 22.09 -5.30 6.90
N GLN A 80 22.85 -4.48 6.17
CA GLN A 80 23.20 -3.12 6.61
C GLN A 80 22.03 -2.12 6.50
N SER A 81 21.08 -2.37 5.59
CA SER A 81 19.89 -1.54 5.41
C SER A 81 18.79 -1.88 6.41
N TYR A 82 18.67 -3.17 6.79
CA TYR A 82 17.62 -3.67 7.68
C TYR A 82 17.41 -2.85 8.98
N PRO A 83 18.46 -2.41 9.71
CA PRO A 83 18.28 -1.67 10.96
C PRO A 83 17.67 -0.27 10.80
N LYS A 84 17.67 0.29 9.58
CA LYS A 84 17.10 1.62 9.24
C LYS A 84 15.61 1.56 8.96
N TYR A 85 15.11 0.42 8.49
CA TYR A 85 13.71 0.26 8.13
C TYR A 85 12.77 0.53 9.32
N GLY A 86 11.71 1.31 9.08
CA GLY A 86 10.75 1.79 10.07
C GLY A 86 11.24 2.97 10.93
N LYS A 87 12.54 3.28 10.90
CA LYS A 87 13.14 4.37 11.69
C LYS A 87 13.33 5.68 10.92
N GLU A 88 13.03 5.66 9.63
CA GLU A 88 13.07 6.84 8.77
C GLU A 88 11.85 6.91 7.85
N ASN A 89 11.50 8.14 7.46
CA ASN A 89 10.55 8.36 6.37
C ASN A 89 11.17 7.90 5.05
N ALA A 90 10.42 7.10 4.30
CA ALA A 90 10.88 6.54 3.04
C ALA A 90 9.83 6.64 1.93
N ILE A 91 10.27 6.76 0.68
CA ILE A 91 9.45 6.44 -0.48
C ILE A 91 9.79 5.01 -0.90
N VAL A 92 8.79 4.14 -0.96
CA VAL A 92 8.97 2.74 -1.36
C VAL A 92 8.42 2.58 -2.78
N ILE A 93 9.29 2.30 -3.73
CA ILE A 93 8.89 1.99 -5.10
C ILE A 93 8.63 0.49 -5.19
N LEU A 94 7.50 0.10 -5.75
CA LEU A 94 7.16 -1.30 -6.02
C LEU A 94 6.76 -1.50 -7.48
N ASN A 95 7.13 -2.64 -8.05
CA ASN A 95 6.50 -3.14 -9.28
C ASN A 95 5.03 -3.48 -9.02
N HIS A 96 4.20 -3.46 -10.07
CA HIS A 96 2.77 -3.71 -9.94
C HIS A 96 2.32 -4.81 -10.89
N ASN A 97 2.32 -6.06 -10.41
CA ASN A 97 2.04 -7.24 -11.22
C ASN A 97 0.77 -7.96 -10.76
N PHE A 98 0.51 -8.04 -9.46
CA PHE A 98 -0.51 -8.91 -8.90
C PHE A 98 -1.65 -8.13 -8.23
N GLU A 99 -2.76 -8.82 -7.98
CA GLU A 99 -3.91 -8.20 -7.30
C GLU A 99 -3.58 -7.80 -5.86
N ILE A 100 -2.80 -8.62 -5.16
CA ILE A 100 -2.50 -8.44 -3.74
C ILE A 100 -1.16 -7.73 -3.48
N ASP A 101 -0.58 -7.05 -4.48
CA ASP A 101 0.68 -6.30 -4.31
C ASP A 101 0.62 -5.32 -3.14
N PHE A 102 -0.50 -4.60 -3.02
CA PHE A 102 -0.71 -3.64 -1.94
C PHE A 102 -0.69 -4.32 -0.56
N LEU A 103 -1.15 -5.57 -0.47
CA LEU A 103 -1.23 -6.32 0.77
C LEU A 103 0.15 -6.80 1.21
N CYS A 104 1.01 -7.20 0.26
CA CYS A 104 2.42 -7.47 0.52
C CYS A 104 3.19 -6.19 0.88
N GLY A 105 2.88 -5.06 0.25
CA GLY A 105 3.40 -3.75 0.66
C GLY A 105 3.03 -3.38 2.10
N TRP A 106 1.78 -3.67 2.51
CA TRP A 106 1.34 -3.50 3.90
C TRP A 106 1.99 -4.48 4.87
N ASN A 107 2.18 -5.74 4.48
CA ASN A 107 2.96 -6.68 5.26
C ASN A 107 4.39 -6.19 5.50
N PHE A 108 5.03 -5.61 4.48
CA PHE A 108 6.34 -4.98 4.64
C PHE A 108 6.29 -3.82 5.65
N CYS A 109 5.28 -2.95 5.58
CA CYS A 109 5.10 -1.89 6.57
C CYS A 109 4.85 -2.43 8.00
N GLU A 110 4.10 -3.53 8.13
CA GLU A 110 3.79 -4.17 9.42
C GLU A 110 5.06 -4.64 10.11
N ARG A 111 5.94 -5.33 9.36
CA ARG A 111 7.21 -5.86 9.87
C ARG A 111 8.11 -4.80 10.50
N PHE A 112 7.96 -3.53 10.11
CA PHE A 112 8.76 -2.41 10.60
C PHE A 112 7.95 -1.35 11.36
N GLY A 113 6.72 -1.67 11.76
CA GLY A 113 5.93 -0.82 12.67
C GLY A 113 5.39 0.48 12.06
N VAL A 114 5.32 0.57 10.72
CA VAL A 114 4.85 1.77 9.99
C VAL A 114 3.55 1.54 9.22
N LEU A 115 2.85 0.42 9.46
CA LEU A 115 1.59 0.11 8.77
C LEU A 115 0.53 1.20 8.96
N GLY A 116 0.33 1.66 10.21
CA GLY A 116 -0.67 2.68 10.53
C GLY A 116 -0.37 4.07 9.93
N SER A 117 0.89 4.33 9.56
CA SER A 117 1.34 5.59 8.96
C SER A 117 1.62 5.46 7.46
N ALA A 118 1.46 4.28 6.85
CA ALA A 118 1.71 4.06 5.44
C ALA A 118 0.86 4.99 4.54
N LYS A 119 1.49 5.54 3.50
CA LYS A 119 0.89 6.51 2.56
C LYS A 119 0.94 5.96 1.14
N VAL A 120 0.01 6.41 0.30
CA VAL A 120 -0.06 6.05 -1.12
C VAL A 120 -0.57 7.23 -1.96
N LEU A 121 -0.32 7.20 -3.26
CA LEU A 121 -1.15 7.90 -4.24
C LEU A 121 -2.34 7.00 -4.60
N ALA A 122 -3.55 7.32 -4.13
CA ALA A 122 -4.75 6.53 -4.35
C ALA A 122 -5.62 7.09 -5.48
N LYS A 123 -6.39 6.23 -6.14
CA LYS A 123 -7.46 6.65 -7.07
C LYS A 123 -8.56 7.39 -6.30
N LYS A 124 -9.08 8.50 -6.84
CA LYS A 124 -10.12 9.31 -6.19
C LYS A 124 -11.38 8.50 -5.86
N GLU A 125 -11.71 7.54 -6.70
CA GLU A 125 -12.83 6.62 -6.52
C GLU A 125 -12.71 5.82 -5.21
N LEU A 126 -11.49 5.49 -4.77
CA LEU A 126 -11.26 4.78 -3.50
C LEU A 126 -11.58 5.65 -2.28
N SER A 127 -11.69 6.98 -2.40
CA SER A 127 -12.13 7.83 -1.27
C SER A 127 -13.59 7.63 -0.89
N TYR A 128 -14.40 7.05 -1.78
CA TYR A 128 -15.80 6.74 -1.51
C TYR A 128 -16.00 5.33 -0.93
N MET A 129 -14.95 4.51 -0.89
CA MET A 129 -15.04 3.16 -0.34
C MET A 129 -15.17 3.24 1.19
N PRO A 130 -16.22 2.67 1.79
CA PRO A 130 -16.35 2.61 3.24
C PRO A 130 -15.15 1.91 3.88
N ILE A 131 -14.89 2.19 5.17
CA ILE A 131 -13.81 1.58 5.95
C ILE A 131 -12.44 2.07 5.50
N ILE A 132 -11.94 1.58 4.37
CA ILE A 132 -10.58 1.86 3.89
C ILE A 132 -10.47 3.28 3.32
N GLY A 133 -11.41 3.70 2.47
CA GLY A 133 -11.37 5.04 1.87
C GLY A 133 -11.51 6.14 2.92
N TRP A 134 -12.37 5.91 3.92
CA TRP A 134 -12.56 6.82 5.05
C TRP A 134 -11.35 6.79 5.99
N MET A 135 -10.81 5.62 6.32
CA MET A 135 -9.53 5.50 7.05
C MET A 135 -8.42 6.31 6.37
N TRP A 136 -8.29 6.17 5.05
CA TRP A 136 -7.31 6.89 4.24
C TRP A 136 -7.53 8.41 4.24
N TYR A 137 -8.79 8.87 4.30
CA TYR A 137 -9.08 10.29 4.46
C TYR A 137 -8.47 10.85 5.75
N PHE A 138 -8.67 10.17 6.88
CA PHE A 138 -8.10 10.55 8.18
C PHE A 138 -6.56 10.43 8.25
N LEU A 139 -5.98 9.57 7.42
CA LEU A 139 -4.53 9.48 7.24
C LEU A 139 -3.96 10.54 6.29
N GLU A 140 -4.78 11.47 5.78
CA GLU A 140 -4.38 12.49 4.81
C GLU A 140 -3.79 11.90 3.51
N ILE A 141 -4.27 10.73 3.08
CA ILE A 141 -3.84 10.12 1.82
C ILE A 141 -4.18 11.02 0.62
N VAL A 142 -3.30 10.96 -0.37
CA VAL A 142 -3.38 11.75 -1.59
C VAL A 142 -4.23 11.00 -2.61
N PHE A 143 -5.46 11.46 -2.80
CA PHE A 143 -6.41 10.93 -3.77
C PHE A 143 -6.32 11.71 -5.09
N CYS A 144 -6.15 11.01 -6.21
CA CYS A 144 -5.93 11.57 -7.55
C CYS A 144 -7.03 11.11 -8.53
N LYS A 145 -7.52 12.02 -9.36
CA LYS A 145 -8.40 11.73 -10.50
C LYS A 145 -7.68 11.10 -11.69
N ARG A 146 -6.34 11.01 -11.62
CA ARG A 146 -5.44 10.53 -12.68
C ARG A 146 -5.42 11.45 -13.91
N LYS A 147 -5.64 12.75 -13.68
CA LYS A 147 -5.53 13.81 -14.68
C LYS A 147 -4.67 14.92 -14.12
N TRP A 148 -3.44 15.03 -14.62
CA TRP A 148 -2.41 15.90 -14.03
C TRP A 148 -2.87 17.35 -13.87
N GLU A 149 -3.52 17.92 -14.90
CA GLU A 149 -4.01 19.30 -14.85
C GLU A 149 -5.04 19.55 -13.75
N GLU A 150 -5.86 18.55 -13.42
CA GLU A 150 -6.85 18.63 -12.33
C GLU A 150 -6.21 18.36 -10.95
N ASP A 151 -5.23 17.46 -10.90
CA ASP A 151 -4.68 16.93 -9.65
C ASP A 151 -3.51 17.77 -9.10
N ARG A 152 -2.73 18.45 -9.97
CA ARG A 152 -1.41 19.04 -9.65
C ARG A 152 -1.43 19.86 -8.36
N LYS A 153 -2.34 20.83 -8.23
CA LYS A 153 -2.40 21.74 -7.07
C LYS A 153 -2.69 20.97 -5.78
N THR A 154 -3.69 20.09 -5.82
CA THR A 154 -4.13 19.30 -4.67
C THR A 154 -3.07 18.29 -4.23
N VAL A 155 -2.43 17.61 -5.19
CA VAL A 155 -1.36 16.63 -4.92
C VAL A 155 -0.17 17.32 -4.25
N ILE A 156 0.30 18.44 -4.80
CA ILE A 156 1.42 19.20 -4.22
C ILE A 156 1.07 19.66 -2.80
N GLN A 157 -0.10 20.27 -2.59
CA GLN A 157 -0.51 20.74 -1.26
C GLN A 157 -0.57 19.59 -0.24
N LYS A 158 -1.18 18.45 -0.61
CA LYS A 158 -1.29 17.31 0.30
C LYS A 158 0.06 16.69 0.63
N LEU A 159 0.97 16.58 -0.35
CA LEU A 159 2.33 16.10 -0.10
C LEU A 159 3.10 17.05 0.82
N LEU A 160 3.00 18.37 0.61
CA LEU A 160 3.62 19.34 1.50
C LEU A 160 3.06 19.27 2.94
N ASN A 161 1.77 18.97 3.10
CA ASN A 161 1.15 18.75 4.41
C ASN A 161 1.72 17.52 5.15
N LEU A 162 2.38 16.58 4.47
CA LEU A 162 3.01 15.42 5.13
C LEU A 162 4.41 15.73 5.69
N ARG A 163 4.96 16.92 5.42
CA ARG A 163 6.31 17.28 5.89
C ARG A 163 6.43 17.39 7.42
N ASP A 164 5.32 17.70 8.10
CA ASP A 164 5.22 17.79 9.56
C ASP A 164 4.49 16.59 10.18
N TYR A 165 4.48 15.43 9.51
CA TYR A 165 3.81 14.22 10.03
C TYR A 165 4.58 13.66 11.25
N PRO A 166 3.91 13.33 12.36
CA PRO A 166 4.57 13.06 13.65
C PRO A 166 5.11 11.63 13.80
N GLU A 167 4.85 10.78 12.82
CA GLU A 167 5.25 9.36 12.80
C GLU A 167 6.12 9.13 11.56
N ASN A 168 7.09 8.23 11.67
CA ASN A 168 7.78 7.74 10.47
C ASN A 168 6.75 7.11 9.54
N PHE A 169 6.77 7.49 8.27
CA PHE A 169 5.85 6.97 7.26
C PHE A 169 6.58 6.45 6.04
N TRP A 170 6.02 5.40 5.46
CA TRP A 170 6.44 4.88 4.16
C TRP A 170 5.42 5.24 3.10
N PHE A 171 5.89 5.92 2.06
CA PHE A 171 5.08 6.33 0.92
C PHE A 171 5.23 5.30 -0.20
N LEU A 172 4.27 4.37 -0.30
CA LEU A 172 4.27 3.30 -1.28
C LEU A 172 3.80 3.81 -2.64
N ILE A 173 4.61 3.62 -3.68
CA ILE A 173 4.32 4.08 -5.04
C ILE A 173 4.59 2.98 -6.08
N HIS A 174 3.58 2.72 -6.89
CA HIS A 174 3.67 1.83 -8.04
C HIS A 174 3.93 2.66 -9.30
N CYS A 175 5.20 2.84 -9.65
CA CYS A 175 5.61 3.74 -10.73
C CYS A 175 5.12 3.28 -12.12
N GLU A 176 4.80 2.00 -12.31
CA GLU A 176 4.18 1.49 -13.55
C GLU A 176 2.77 2.08 -13.77
N GLY A 177 2.10 2.51 -12.70
CA GLY A 177 0.79 3.18 -12.74
C GLY A 177 -0.39 2.27 -13.11
N THR A 178 -0.14 0.99 -13.40
CA THR A 178 -1.16 -0.02 -13.67
C THR A 178 -0.56 -1.42 -13.51
N ARG A 179 -1.41 -2.42 -13.26
CA ARG A 179 -0.95 -3.82 -13.22
C ARG A 179 -0.38 -4.26 -14.56
N PHE A 180 0.74 -4.97 -14.52
CA PHE A 180 1.37 -5.64 -15.65
C PHE A 180 0.39 -6.63 -16.29
N THR A 181 0.32 -6.59 -17.62
CA THR A 181 -0.31 -7.61 -18.46
C THR A 181 0.50 -7.72 -19.74
N GLU A 182 0.49 -8.88 -20.39
CA GLU A 182 1.23 -9.11 -21.63
C GLU A 182 0.90 -8.04 -22.70
N GLN A 183 -0.38 -7.75 -22.89
CA GLN A 183 -0.83 -6.70 -23.80
C GLN A 183 -0.24 -5.31 -23.46
N LYS A 184 -0.22 -4.92 -22.19
CA LYS A 184 0.34 -3.63 -21.77
C LYS A 184 1.86 -3.62 -21.89
N HIS A 185 2.51 -4.76 -21.67
CA HIS A 185 3.94 -4.92 -21.84
C HIS A 185 4.35 -4.72 -23.29
N GLN A 186 3.64 -5.34 -24.24
CA GLN A 186 3.84 -5.13 -25.68
C GLN A 186 3.70 -3.65 -26.07
N ILE A 187 2.63 -2.99 -25.61
CA ILE A 187 2.46 -1.53 -25.81
C ILE A 187 3.62 -0.76 -25.19
N SER A 188 4.05 -1.12 -23.98
CA SER A 188 5.18 -0.49 -23.31
C SER A 188 6.49 -0.67 -24.08
N MET A 189 6.71 -1.81 -24.75
CA MET A 189 7.90 -2.06 -25.57
C MET A 189 7.90 -1.20 -26.84
N GLN A 190 6.75 -1.04 -27.48
CA GLN A 190 6.60 -0.14 -28.63
C GLN A 190 6.87 1.32 -28.24
N VAL A 191 6.34 1.76 -27.10
CA VAL A 191 6.61 3.11 -26.57
C VAL A 191 8.08 3.28 -26.21
N ALA A 192 8.74 2.26 -25.67
CA ALA A 192 10.16 2.30 -25.36
C ALA A 192 11.00 2.52 -26.63
N GLU A 193 10.74 1.74 -27.67
CA GLU A 193 11.40 1.85 -28.97
C GLU A 193 11.19 3.22 -29.62
N ALA A 194 9.94 3.67 -29.70
CA ALA A 194 9.60 4.95 -30.31
C ALA A 194 10.24 6.15 -29.60
N LYS A 195 10.55 6.03 -28.31
CA LYS A 195 11.17 7.08 -27.48
C LYS A 195 12.66 6.89 -27.24
N GLY A 196 13.28 5.85 -27.82
CA GLY A 196 14.68 5.50 -27.55
C GLY A 196 14.97 5.16 -26.08
N LEU A 197 13.97 4.65 -25.36
CA LEU A 197 14.09 4.23 -23.95
C LEU A 197 14.42 2.73 -23.87
N PRO A 198 15.05 2.27 -22.76
CA PRO A 198 15.32 0.85 -22.56
C PRO A 198 14.06 -0.01 -22.58
N LYS A 199 14.11 -1.14 -23.30
CA LYS A 199 13.07 -2.18 -23.30
C LYS A 199 13.19 -3.01 -22.02
N LEU A 200 12.21 -2.89 -21.12
CA LEU A 200 12.20 -3.59 -19.83
C LEU A 200 11.55 -4.97 -19.97
N LYS A 201 12.26 -6.05 -19.60
CA LYS A 201 11.78 -7.43 -19.81
C LYS A 201 10.59 -7.82 -18.91
N TYR A 202 10.58 -7.38 -17.65
CA TYR A 202 9.61 -7.82 -16.63
C TYR A 202 8.79 -6.69 -16.01
N HIS A 203 8.91 -5.48 -16.55
CA HIS A 203 8.27 -4.27 -16.03
C HIS A 203 7.68 -3.45 -17.17
N LEU A 204 6.63 -2.68 -16.87
CA LEU A 204 6.19 -1.60 -17.73
C LEU A 204 7.13 -0.38 -17.58
N LEU A 205 7.20 0.46 -18.60
CA LEU A 205 7.87 1.75 -18.50
C LEU A 205 7.20 2.60 -17.39
N PRO A 206 7.99 3.19 -16.47
CA PRO A 206 7.44 3.93 -15.36
C PRO A 206 6.81 5.26 -15.80
N ARG A 207 5.69 5.61 -15.16
CA ARG A 207 5.09 6.94 -15.18
C ARG A 207 5.75 7.81 -14.10
N THR A 208 6.86 8.44 -14.46
CA THR A 208 7.77 9.12 -13.51
C THR A 208 7.20 10.36 -12.82
N LYS A 209 6.17 11.01 -13.37
CA LYS A 209 5.66 12.30 -12.87
C LYS A 209 5.21 12.25 -11.40
N GLY A 210 4.48 11.21 -11.00
CA GLY A 210 4.01 11.06 -9.62
C GLY A 210 5.17 10.88 -8.63
N PHE A 211 6.16 10.08 -9.00
CA PHE A 211 7.38 9.89 -8.21
C PHE A 211 8.18 11.18 -8.08
N ALA A 212 8.45 11.86 -9.20
CA ALA A 212 9.24 13.10 -9.22
C ALA A 212 8.64 14.19 -8.32
N VAL A 213 7.31 14.38 -8.39
CA VAL A 213 6.59 15.35 -7.55
C VAL A 213 6.64 14.95 -6.07
N THR A 214 6.46 13.66 -5.77
CA THR A 214 6.56 13.14 -4.39
C THR A 214 7.94 13.40 -3.79
N VAL A 215 9.01 13.06 -4.51
CA VAL A 215 10.40 13.32 -4.09
C VAL A 215 10.66 14.81 -3.91
N GLN A 216 10.19 15.66 -4.83
CA GLN A 216 10.36 17.11 -4.72
C GLN A 216 9.65 17.70 -3.49
N CYS A 217 8.39 17.34 -3.27
CA CYS A 217 7.61 17.87 -2.15
C CYS A 217 8.10 17.36 -0.79
N LEU A 218 8.58 16.12 -0.71
CA LEU A 218 9.04 15.49 0.54
C LEU A 218 10.55 15.60 0.78
N ARG A 219 11.28 16.31 -0.10
CA ARG A 219 12.71 16.58 0.04
C ARG A 219 13.01 17.19 1.41
N ASN A 220 14.07 16.69 2.07
CA ASN A 220 14.52 17.03 3.41
C ASN A 220 13.68 16.45 4.57
N VAL A 221 12.61 15.70 4.29
CA VAL A 221 11.82 14.99 5.33
C VAL A 221 11.85 13.48 5.11
N VAL A 222 11.83 13.05 3.85
CA VAL A 222 12.12 11.66 3.46
C VAL A 222 13.62 11.50 3.29
N SER A 223 14.19 10.52 3.99
CA SER A 223 15.64 10.27 4.04
C SER A 223 16.08 9.16 3.08
N ALA A 224 15.14 8.30 2.66
CA ALA A 224 15.44 7.15 1.82
C ALA A 224 14.42 6.93 0.70
N VAL A 225 14.90 6.29 -0.37
CA VAL A 225 14.06 5.66 -1.39
C VAL A 225 14.40 4.19 -1.40
N TYR A 226 13.43 3.34 -1.08
CA TYR A 226 13.59 1.89 -1.14
C TYR A 226 13.08 1.40 -2.48
N ASP A 227 13.95 0.76 -3.25
CA ASP A 227 13.59 0.16 -4.52
C ASP A 227 13.25 -1.31 -4.29
N SER A 228 11.98 -1.65 -4.44
CA SER A 228 11.44 -2.95 -4.08
C SER A 228 10.89 -3.68 -5.30
N THR A 229 11.16 -4.98 -5.37
CA THR A 229 10.56 -5.88 -6.35
C THR A 229 9.88 -7.03 -5.65
N LEU A 230 8.59 -7.18 -5.88
CA LEU A 230 7.73 -8.26 -5.40
C LEU A 230 7.55 -9.30 -6.50
N ASN A 231 7.75 -10.57 -6.15
CA ASN A 231 7.42 -11.70 -6.99
C ASN A 231 6.75 -12.81 -6.17
N PHE A 232 5.90 -13.60 -6.81
CA PHE A 232 5.35 -14.82 -6.25
C PHE A 232 6.02 -16.03 -6.88
N ARG A 233 6.41 -17.01 -6.06
CA ARG A 233 7.07 -18.24 -6.53
C ARG A 233 6.15 -19.04 -7.45
N ASN A 234 6.75 -19.92 -8.24
CA ASN A 234 6.05 -20.90 -9.09
C ASN A 234 5.08 -20.27 -10.11
N ASN A 235 5.31 -19.02 -10.51
CA ASN A 235 4.44 -18.26 -11.42
C ASN A 235 2.98 -18.20 -10.96
N GLU A 236 2.74 -18.21 -9.64
CA GLU A 236 1.39 -18.07 -9.12
C GLU A 236 0.85 -16.66 -9.35
N ASN A 237 -0.46 -16.57 -9.63
CA ASN A 237 -1.18 -15.30 -9.70
C ASN A 237 -2.11 -15.18 -8.48
N PRO A 238 -1.65 -14.55 -7.40
CA PRO A 238 -2.41 -14.48 -6.16
C PRO A 238 -3.57 -13.50 -6.25
N THR A 239 -4.68 -13.87 -5.59
CA THR A 239 -5.91 -13.09 -5.56
C THR A 239 -6.39 -12.96 -4.11
N LEU A 240 -7.18 -11.92 -3.83
CA LEU A 240 -7.76 -11.76 -2.49
C LEU A 240 -8.71 -12.92 -2.16
N LEU A 241 -9.42 -13.44 -3.16
CA LEU A 241 -10.26 -14.64 -3.00
C LEU A 241 -9.43 -15.87 -2.64
N GLY A 242 -8.25 -16.05 -3.23
CA GLY A 242 -7.34 -17.13 -2.85
C GLY A 242 -6.92 -17.02 -1.38
N VAL A 243 -6.54 -15.82 -0.95
CA VAL A 243 -6.21 -15.55 0.46
C VAL A 243 -7.41 -15.87 1.38
N LEU A 244 -8.63 -15.42 1.02
CA LEU A 244 -9.85 -15.71 1.78
C LEU A 244 -10.13 -17.22 1.89
N ASN A 245 -9.90 -17.98 0.81
CA ASN A 245 -10.04 -19.45 0.83
C ASN A 245 -8.91 -20.17 1.59
N GLY A 246 -7.98 -19.42 2.21
CA GLY A 246 -6.86 -20.01 2.92
C GLY A 246 -5.75 -20.53 2.01
N LYS A 247 -5.70 -20.12 0.73
CA LYS A 247 -4.63 -20.51 -0.18
C LYS A 247 -3.33 -19.83 0.24
N LYS A 248 -2.35 -20.64 0.60
CA LYS A 248 -0.98 -20.20 0.90
C LYS A 248 -0.25 -19.80 -0.37
N TYR A 249 0.35 -18.61 -0.34
CA TYR A 249 1.29 -18.14 -1.36
C TYR A 249 2.71 -17.99 -0.77
N HIS A 250 3.69 -17.77 -1.65
CA HIS A 250 5.06 -17.46 -1.29
C HIS A 250 5.49 -16.19 -2.01
N ALA A 251 5.42 -15.07 -1.31
CA ALA A 251 5.85 -13.76 -1.78
C ALA A 251 7.32 -13.55 -1.42
N ASP A 252 8.14 -13.21 -2.40
CA ASP A 252 9.52 -12.78 -2.22
C ASP A 252 9.59 -11.28 -2.54
N LEU A 253 9.91 -10.47 -1.54
CA LEU A 253 10.11 -9.03 -1.66
C LEU A 253 11.61 -8.74 -1.56
N TYR A 254 12.21 -8.32 -2.66
CA TYR A 254 13.59 -7.87 -2.70
C TYR A 254 13.64 -6.35 -2.54
N VAL A 255 14.38 -5.83 -1.57
CA VAL A 255 14.48 -4.40 -1.26
C VAL A 255 15.95 -3.97 -1.20
N ARG A 256 16.30 -2.95 -1.97
CA ARG A 256 17.61 -2.30 -1.99
C ARG A 256 17.54 -0.81 -1.65
#